data_AF-A0AAP5I8S7-F1
#
_entry.id   AF-A0AAP5I8S7-F1
#
_cell.length_a   1.000
_cell.length_b   1.000
_cell.length_c   1.000
_cell.angle_alpha   90.00
_cell.angle_beta   90.00
_cell.angle_gamma   90.00
#
_symmetry.space_group_name_H-M   'P 1'
#
loop_
_entity.id
_entity.type
_entity.pdbx_description
1 polymer ?
#
loop_
_entity_poly.entity_id
_entity_poly.type
_entity_poly.pdbx_seq_one_letter_code
_entity_poly.pdbx_strand_id
1 'polypeptide(L)' 'MREQIQPNELEVGKIYEVQFLNGYKMLVRFTGFQGRRYYFVAEAGNQFSIADNSIEYLRFYRIPKTDSIT' A
#
# COMPACT_ATOMS: atom_id res chain seq x y z
N MET A 1 -13.49 -0.63 -10.83
CA MET A 1 -12.21 -0.06 -11.31
C MET A 1 -11.36 0.25 -10.09
N ARG A 2 -10.07 -0.09 -10.07
CA ARG A 2 -9.18 0.22 -8.93
C ARG A 2 -8.67 1.66 -9.07
N GLU A 3 -8.82 2.45 -8.02
CA GLU A 3 -8.37 3.86 -7.98
C GLU A 3 -6.88 3.89 -7.65
N GLN A 4 -6.05 4.47 -8.52
CA GLN A 4 -4.65 4.74 -8.19
C GLN A 4 -4.59 5.96 -7.26
N ILE A 5 -3.85 5.83 -6.16
CA ILE A 5 -3.67 6.89 -5.18
C ILE A 5 -2.18 7.22 -5.01
N GLN A 6 -1.91 8.40 -4.49
CA GLN A 6 -0.57 8.85 -4.13
C GLN A 6 -0.16 8.33 -2.74
N PRO A 7 1.14 8.21 -2.45
CA PRO A 7 1.63 7.74 -1.16
C PRO A 7 1.17 8.57 0.05
N ASN A 8 0.94 9.88 -0.12
CA ASN A 8 0.43 10.76 0.94
C ASN A 8 -1.08 10.57 1.21
N GLU A 9 -1.79 9.80 0.39
CA GLU A 9 -3.19 9.44 0.57
C GLU A 9 -3.36 8.09 1.30
N LEU A 10 -2.27 7.45 1.72
CA LEU A 10 -2.31 6.21 2.49
C LEU A 10 -2.84 6.45 3.90
N GLU A 11 -3.83 5.65 4.29
CA GLU A 11 -4.50 5.69 5.58
C GLU A 11 -4.08 4.47 6.42
N VAL A 12 -3.69 4.70 7.67
CA VAL A 12 -3.26 3.64 8.59
C VAL A 12 -4.36 2.60 8.76
N GLY A 13 -3.99 1.32 8.68
CA GLY A 13 -4.88 0.17 8.83
C GLY A 13 -5.63 -0.23 7.58
N LYS A 14 -5.58 0.56 6.49
CA LYS A 14 -6.19 0.20 5.20
C LYS A 14 -5.30 -0.74 4.40
N ILE A 15 -5.93 -1.56 3.56
CA ILE A 15 -5.28 -2.48 2.65
C ILE A 15 -5.24 -1.86 1.25
N TYR A 16 -4.07 -1.96 0.62
CA TYR A 16 -3.80 -1.45 -0.72
C TYR A 16 -3.17 -2.56 -1.56
N GLU A 17 -3.38 -2.51 -2.88
CA GLU A 17 -2.52 -3.22 -3.81
C GLU A 17 -1.34 -2.30 -4.16
N VAL A 18 -0.13 -2.78 -3.90
CA VAL A 18 1.11 -2.16 -4.35
C VAL A 18 1.57 -2.86 -5.63
N GLN A 19 1.94 -2.08 -6.64
CA GLN A 19 2.68 -2.55 -7.81
C GLN A 19 4.11 -2.02 -7.76
N PHE A 20 5.07 -2.95 -7.80
CA PHE A 20 6.51 -2.67 -7.87
C PHE A 20 6.97 -2.43 -9.31
N LEU A 21 8.19 -1.89 -9.47
CA LEU A 21 8.79 -1.57 -10.77
C LEU A 21 8.89 -2.76 -11.73
N ASN A 22 9.10 -3.97 -11.19
CA ASN A 22 9.14 -5.20 -11.98
C ASN A 22 7.74 -5.73 -12.38
N GLY A 23 6.68 -4.97 -12.11
CA GLY A 23 5.30 -5.34 -12.39
C GLY A 23 4.67 -6.27 -11.36
N TYR A 24 5.44 -6.78 -10.39
CA TYR A 24 4.92 -7.60 -9.30
C TYR A 24 3.90 -6.81 -8.47
N LYS A 25 2.85 -7.49 -8.02
CA LYS A 25 1.76 -6.89 -7.24
C LYS A 25 1.57 -7.63 -5.92
N MET A 26 1.28 -6.89 -4.86
CA MET A 26 1.07 -7.43 -3.53
C MET A 26 0.01 -6.65 -2.76
N LEU A 27 -0.81 -7.37 -1.99
CA LEU A 27 -1.72 -6.76 -1.02
C LEU A 27 -0.99 -6.46 0.28
N VAL A 28 -1.11 -5.23 0.74
CA VAL A 28 -0.37 -4.73 1.91
C VAL A 28 -1.28 -3.86 2.78
N ARG A 29 -1.16 -4.00 4.09
CA ARG A 29 -1.75 -3.08 5.06
C ARG A 29 -0.75 -1.98 5.39
N PHE A 30 -1.13 -0.73 5.20
CA PHE A 30 -0.29 0.40 5.62
C PHE A 30 -0.35 0.57 7.15
N THR A 31 0.81 0.64 7.81
CA THR A 31 0.89 0.74 9.27
C THR A 31 1.38 2.10 9.76
N GLY A 32 1.93 2.94 8.88
CA GLY A 32 2.27 4.32 9.20
C GLY A 32 3.53 4.84 8.51
N PHE A 33 3.83 6.11 8.78
CA PHE A 33 5.03 6.80 8.32
C PHE A 33 5.84 7.27 9.52
N GLN A 34 7.11 6.84 9.62
CA GLN A 34 8.01 7.23 10.71
C GLN A 34 9.45 7.27 10.18
N GLY A 35 10.24 8.24 10.64
CA GLY A 35 11.68 8.28 10.30
C GLY A 35 11.95 8.28 8.79
N ARG A 36 11.12 8.98 8.00
CA ARG A 36 11.19 9.04 6.53
C ARG A 36 10.96 7.71 5.82
N ARG A 37 10.19 6.81 6.44
CA ARG A 37 9.85 5.49 5.87
C ARG A 37 8.36 5.21 6.00
N TYR A 38 7.80 4.62 4.95
CA TYR A 38 6.45 4.06 4.93
C TYR A 38 6.53 2.60 5.35
N TYR A 39 5.70 2.20 6.30
CA TYR A 39 5.69 0.85 6.86
C TYR A 39 4.44 0.09 6.42
N PHE A 40 4.64 -1.19 6.10
CA PHE A 40 3.61 -2.06 5.58
C PHE A 40 3.70 -3.47 6.18
N VAL A 41 2.55 -4.14 6.23
CA VAL A 41 2.43 -5.57 6.55
C VAL A 41 1.84 -6.25 5.33
N ALA A 42 2.55 -7.21 4.73
CA ALA A 42 2.01 -8.06 3.67
C ALA A 42 0.95 -9.02 4.20
N GLU A 43 0.10 -9.56 3.32
CA GLU A 43 -0.93 -10.54 3.70
C GLU A 43 -0.35 -11.77 4.44
N ALA A 44 0.85 -12.22 4.06
CA ALA A 44 1.57 -13.30 4.72
C ALA A 44 2.12 -12.96 6.12
N GLY A 45 1.86 -11.75 6.64
CA GLY A 45 2.31 -11.27 7.94
C GLY A 45 3.72 -10.64 7.94
N ASN A 46 4.44 -10.69 6.82
CA ASN A 46 5.77 -10.11 6.71
C ASN A 46 5.73 -8.58 6.76
N GLN A 47 6.54 -7.99 7.63
CA GLN A 47 6.69 -6.54 7.72
C GLN A 47 7.81 -6.06 6.82
N PHE A 48 7.60 -4.91 6.17
CA PHE A 48 8.64 -4.25 5.41
C PHE A 48 8.43 -2.73 5.42
N SER A 49 9.44 -2.00 4.96
CA SER A 49 9.36 -0.54 4.85
C SER A 49 10.04 -0.03 3.59
N ILE A 50 9.54 1.08 3.08
CA ILE A 50 10.03 1.76 1.88
C ILE A 50 10.44 3.18 2.28
N ALA A 51 11.63 3.61 1.86
CA ALA A 51 12.10 4.97 2.10
C ALA A 51 11.25 5.99 1.33
N ASP A 52 11.07 7.19 1.88
CA ASP A 52 10.30 8.28 1.27
C ASP A 52 10.77 8.63 -0.15
N ASN A 53 12.08 8.65 -0.39
CA ASN A 53 12.67 8.91 -1.69
C ASN A 53 12.48 7.78 -2.71
N SER A 54 12.00 6.62 -2.28
CA SER A 54 11.79 5.44 -3.12
C SER A 54 10.30 5.14 -3.33
N ILE A 55 9.42 5.74 -2.52
CA ILE A 55 7.98 5.44 -2.51
C ILE A 55 7.29 5.88 -3.80
N GLU A 56 7.81 6.93 -4.46
CA GLU A 56 7.28 7.48 -5.72
C GLU A 56 7.39 6.51 -6.90
N TYR A 57 8.30 5.53 -6.82
CA TYR A 57 8.48 4.50 -7.85
C TYR A 57 7.48 3.34 -7.73
N LEU A 58 6.65 3.33 -6.68
CA LEU A 58 5.62 2.33 -6.45
C LEU A 58 4.26 2.92 -6.83
N ARG A 59 3.37 2.06 -7.35
CA ARG A 59 1.97 2.45 -7.60
C ARG A 59 1.07 1.83 -6.54
N PHE A 60 0.23 2.65 -5.92
CA PHE A 60 -0.72 2.24 -4.90
C PHE A 60 -2.13 2.29 -5.45
N TYR A 61 -2.90 1.24 -5.21
CA TYR A 61 -4.28 1.15 -5.62
C TYR A 61 -5.17 0.91 -4.42
N ARG A 62 -6.17 1.78 -4.24
CA ARG A 62 -7.22 1.57 -3.25
C ARG A 62 -8.09 0.41 -3.73
N ILE A 63 -8.26 -0.57 -2.86
CA ILE A 63 -9.18 -1.69 -3.11
C ILE A 63 -10.59 -1.14 -2.83
N PRO A 64 -11.51 -1.16 -3.81
CA PRO A 64 -12.90 -0.79 -3.55
C PRO A 64 -13.38 -1.61 -2.36
N LYS A 65 -14.07 -0.98 -1.41
CA LYS A 65 -14.87 -1.76 -0.48
C LYS A 65 -15.76 -2.63 -1.36
N THR A 66 -15.56 -3.94 -1.33
CA THR A 66 -16.62 -4.84 -1.76
C THR A 66 -17.76 -4.45 -0.83
N ASP A 67 -18.79 -3.81 -1.38
CA ASP A 67 -20.05 -3.70 -0.65
C ASP A 67 -20.35 -5.12 -0.21
N SER A 68 -20.28 -5.36 1.10
CA SER A 68 -20.63 -6.63 1.69
C SER A 68 -22.02 -6.94 1.17
N ILE A 69 -22.11 -7.89 0.24
CA ILE A 69 -23.38 -8.46 -0.18
C ILE A 69 -23.89 -9.11 1.10
N THR A 70 -24.81 -8.40 1.75
CA THR A 70 -25.55 -8.85 2.92
C THR A 70 -26.84 -9.48 2.43
#